data_AF-A0A2K5J9G3-F1
#
_entry.id   AF-A0A2K5J9G3-F1
#
_cell.length_a   1.000
_cell.length_b   1.000
_cell.length_c   1.000
_cell.angle_alpha   90.00
_cell.angle_beta   90.00
_cell.angle_gamma   90.00
#
_symmetry.space_group_name_H-M   'P 1'
#
loop_
_entity.id
_entity.type
_entity.pdbx_description
1 polymer ?
#
loop_
_entity_poly.entity_id
_entity_poly.type
_entity_poly.pdbx_seq_one_letter_code
_entity_poly.pdbx_strand_id
1 'polypeptide(L)'
;MAPTIQTQAQREDGHRPNSHRTLPERSGVVCRVKYCNSLPDIPFDPKFITYPFDQNRFVQYKATSLEKQHKHDLLTEPDLGVTIDLINPDTYRIDPNVLLDPADEKLLEEEIQAPTSSKRSQQHAKVVPWMRKTEYISTEFNRYGISNEKPEVKIGVSVKQQFTEEEIYKDRDSQITAIEKTFEDAQKSISQHYSKPRVTPVEVMPVFPDFKMWINPCAQVIFDSDPAPKDTSGAAALEMMSQAMIRGMMDEEGNQFVAYFLPVEETLKKRKRDQEEEMDYAPDDVYDYKIAREYNWNVKNKASKGYEENYFFIFREGDGVYYNELETRYSATDFLTSLATLAAHLQPLHLGSQG
;
A
#
# COMPACT_ATOMS: atom_id res chain seq x y z
N MET A 1 4.22 -48.65 -67.52
CA MET A 1 4.70 -49.07 -68.86
C MET A 1 3.93 -48.31 -69.92
N ALA A 2 4.54 -48.04 -71.06
CA ALA A 2 3.94 -47.44 -72.26
C ALA A 2 4.87 -47.75 -73.46
N PRO A 3 4.45 -47.55 -74.73
CA PRO A 3 3.09 -47.37 -75.27
C PRO A 3 2.75 -48.51 -76.26
N THR A 4 1.73 -48.37 -77.12
CA THR A 4 1.72 -48.86 -78.53
C THR A 4 0.50 -48.31 -79.30
N ILE A 5 0.78 -47.47 -80.31
CA ILE A 5 0.27 -47.46 -81.72
C ILE A 5 -1.21 -47.76 -82.01
N GLN A 6 -1.91 -47.16 -83.00
CA GLN A 6 -1.87 -45.87 -83.73
C GLN A 6 -2.96 -45.96 -84.85
N THR A 7 -3.49 -44.81 -85.30
CA THR A 7 -3.97 -44.57 -86.69
C THR A 7 -5.03 -45.49 -87.34
N GLN A 8 -6.27 -44.98 -87.43
CA GLN A 8 -7.19 -45.07 -88.59
C GLN A 8 -8.29 -44.00 -88.39
N ALA A 9 -8.80 -43.27 -89.39
CA ALA A 9 -8.35 -43.02 -90.76
C ALA A 9 -8.73 -41.57 -91.17
N GLN A 10 -8.29 -41.10 -92.34
CA GLN A 10 -8.45 -39.71 -92.80
C GLN A 10 -9.59 -39.58 -93.84
N ARG A 11 -10.25 -38.40 -93.89
CA ARG A 11 -10.93 -37.79 -95.08
C ARG A 11 -12.24 -38.48 -95.56
N GLU A 12 -13.14 -37.86 -96.35
CA GLU A 12 -13.38 -36.44 -96.75
C GLU A 12 -14.86 -36.27 -97.20
N ASP A 13 -15.31 -35.02 -97.31
CA ASP A 13 -16.47 -34.50 -98.10
C ASP A 13 -17.92 -35.00 -97.89
N GLY A 14 -18.90 -34.17 -98.31
CA GLY A 14 -20.32 -34.58 -98.43
C GLY A 14 -21.41 -33.51 -98.18
N HIS A 15 -21.52 -32.46 -99.01
CA HIS A 15 -22.57 -31.42 -98.87
C HIS A 15 -23.82 -31.72 -99.75
N ARG A 16 -25.04 -31.95 -99.17
CA ARG A 16 -26.46 -31.69 -99.67
C ARG A 16 -27.58 -32.59 -99.00
N PRO A 17 -28.93 -32.31 -99.09
CA PRO A 17 -29.97 -32.72 -98.06
C PRO A 17 -31.31 -33.49 -98.48
N ASN A 18 -32.15 -33.94 -97.48
CA ASN A 18 -33.65 -34.26 -97.38
C ASN A 18 -34.34 -35.70 -97.16
N SER A 19 -35.04 -35.94 -95.99
CA SER A 19 -36.37 -36.62 -95.56
C SER A 19 -36.98 -38.11 -95.74
N HIS A 20 -37.28 -38.88 -94.60
CA HIS A 20 -38.45 -39.78 -94.05
C HIS A 20 -39.08 -41.25 -94.47
N ARG A 21 -39.38 -42.23 -93.47
CA ARG A 21 -40.46 -43.40 -93.25
C ARG A 21 -40.30 -45.00 -93.55
N THR A 22 -40.99 -46.18 -93.15
CA THR A 22 -42.11 -46.84 -92.25
C THR A 22 -42.00 -48.43 -91.79
N LEU A 23 -43.06 -49.32 -91.44
CA LEU A 23 -43.04 -50.65 -90.57
C LEU A 23 -43.82 -52.11 -90.87
N PRO A 24 -44.65 -52.90 -90.02
CA PRO A 24 -44.69 -54.45 -89.72
C PRO A 24 -46.07 -55.34 -89.87
N GLU A 25 -46.56 -56.58 -89.37
CA GLU A 25 -46.39 -57.82 -88.40
C GLU A 25 -47.45 -59.07 -88.68
N ARG A 26 -47.89 -60.30 -88.11
CA ARG A 26 -47.96 -61.40 -86.95
C ARG A 26 -48.53 -62.86 -87.41
N SER A 27 -49.01 -64.04 -86.78
CA SER A 27 -49.23 -64.95 -85.50
C SER A 27 -49.77 -66.46 -85.83
N GLY A 28 -50.20 -67.60 -85.12
CA GLY A 28 -50.46 -68.29 -83.74
C GLY A 28 -51.13 -69.81 -83.73
N VAL A 29 -51.23 -70.71 -82.64
CA VAL A 29 -51.62 -72.25 -82.63
C VAL A 29 -52.30 -73.00 -81.32
N VAL A 30 -52.62 -74.38 -81.24
CA VAL A 30 -53.40 -75.29 -80.21
C VAL A 30 -52.63 -76.44 -79.39
N CYS A 31 -53.04 -76.88 -78.15
CA CYS A 31 -52.40 -78.00 -77.32
C CYS A 31 -53.28 -78.75 -76.20
N ARG A 32 -52.70 -79.72 -75.41
CA ARG A 32 -53.28 -80.51 -74.25
C ARG A 32 -52.75 -80.08 -72.86
N VAL A 33 -53.50 -80.31 -71.77
CA VAL A 33 -53.21 -79.82 -70.39
C VAL A 33 -52.84 -80.94 -69.39
N LYS A 34 -51.96 -80.64 -68.42
CA LYS A 34 -51.73 -81.38 -67.15
C LYS A 34 -51.66 -80.37 -65.98
N TYR A 35 -52.05 -80.80 -64.78
CA TYR A 35 -51.87 -80.03 -63.54
C TYR A 35 -50.77 -80.66 -62.68
N CYS A 36 -49.81 -79.85 -62.23
CA CYS A 36 -48.73 -80.23 -61.34
C CYS A 36 -48.64 -79.21 -60.21
N ASN A 37 -48.38 -79.67 -58.98
CA ASN A 37 -48.14 -78.80 -57.82
C ASN A 37 -46.73 -79.05 -57.28
N SER A 38 -45.75 -78.35 -57.84
CA SER A 38 -44.37 -78.32 -57.35
C SER A 38 -44.26 -77.33 -56.20
N LEU A 39 -43.72 -77.75 -55.06
CA LEU A 39 -43.38 -76.84 -53.97
C LEU A 39 -42.27 -75.86 -54.43
N PRO A 40 -42.28 -74.60 -53.96
CA PRO A 40 -41.19 -73.66 -54.22
C PRO A 40 -39.94 -74.05 -53.42
N ASP A 41 -38.76 -73.69 -53.94
CA ASP A 41 -37.49 -73.88 -53.25
C ASP A 41 -37.38 -73.02 -51.97
N ILE A 42 -36.50 -73.44 -51.05
CA ILE A 42 -36.37 -72.85 -49.71
C ILE A 42 -35.84 -71.40 -49.80
N PRO A 43 -36.59 -70.37 -49.39
CA PRO A 43 -36.32 -68.97 -49.73
C PRO A 43 -35.33 -68.28 -48.76
N PHE A 44 -34.32 -69.01 -48.26
CA PHE A 44 -33.41 -68.53 -47.21
C PHE A 44 -31.96 -68.42 -47.68
N ASP A 45 -31.71 -67.46 -48.57
CA ASP A 45 -30.35 -67.01 -48.88
C ASP A 45 -29.64 -66.45 -47.64
N PRO A 46 -28.31 -66.66 -47.50
CA PRO A 46 -27.54 -66.17 -46.37
C PRO A 46 -27.47 -64.64 -46.35
N LYS A 47 -27.88 -64.04 -45.24
CA LYS A 47 -27.88 -62.57 -45.08
C LYS A 47 -26.47 -62.04 -44.85
N PHE A 48 -25.98 -61.23 -45.78
CA PHE A 48 -24.72 -60.50 -45.62
C PHE A 48 -24.83 -59.47 -44.47
N ILE A 49 -23.84 -59.47 -43.58
CA ILE A 49 -23.70 -58.45 -42.53
C ILE A 49 -22.92 -57.24 -43.06
N THR A 50 -23.30 -56.04 -42.64
CA THR A 50 -22.58 -54.81 -42.98
C THR A 50 -21.25 -54.73 -42.25
N TYR A 51 -20.17 -54.41 -42.98
CA TYR A 51 -18.84 -54.26 -42.39
C TYR A 51 -18.81 -53.07 -41.40
N PRO A 52 -18.41 -53.25 -40.12
CA PRO A 52 -18.65 -52.27 -39.05
C PRO A 52 -17.57 -51.18 -38.92
N PHE A 53 -16.65 -51.05 -39.89
CA PHE A 53 -15.57 -50.07 -39.84
C PHE A 53 -15.59 -49.15 -41.08
N ASP A 54 -15.31 -47.87 -40.85
CA ASP A 54 -15.17 -46.86 -41.91
C ASP A 54 -14.08 -47.24 -42.93
N GLN A 55 -14.33 -46.93 -44.20
CA GLN A 55 -13.41 -47.19 -45.30
C GLN A 55 -12.19 -46.25 -45.25
N ASN A 56 -12.33 -45.05 -44.68
CA ASN A 56 -11.25 -44.07 -44.57
C ASN A 56 -10.27 -44.33 -43.40
N ARG A 57 -10.37 -45.49 -42.73
CA ARG A 57 -9.59 -45.88 -41.54
C ARG A 57 -8.07 -45.70 -41.66
N PHE A 58 -7.53 -45.77 -42.88
CA PHE A 58 -6.10 -45.79 -43.14
C PHE A 58 -5.50 -44.42 -43.50
N VAL A 59 -6.31 -43.42 -43.85
CA VAL A 59 -5.83 -42.06 -44.21
C VAL A 59 -6.75 -41.00 -43.63
N GLN A 60 -6.53 -40.63 -42.38
CA GLN A 60 -7.15 -39.46 -41.75
C GLN A 60 -6.05 -38.45 -41.39
N TYR A 61 -5.90 -37.39 -42.21
CA TYR A 61 -4.90 -36.35 -41.92
C TYR A 61 -5.21 -35.67 -40.59
N LYS A 62 -4.23 -35.72 -39.67
CA LYS A 62 -4.25 -35.08 -38.36
C LYS A 62 -2.87 -34.50 -38.15
N ALA A 63 -2.77 -33.17 -38.17
CA ALA A 63 -1.50 -32.48 -37.89
C ALA A 63 -0.99 -32.87 -36.49
N THR A 64 0.02 -33.74 -36.45
CA THR A 64 0.51 -34.38 -35.24
C THR A 64 1.25 -33.39 -34.33
N SER A 65 1.39 -33.75 -33.05
CA SER A 65 2.31 -33.02 -32.17
C SER A 65 3.76 -33.10 -32.67
N LEU A 66 4.12 -34.18 -33.37
CA LEU A 66 5.45 -34.36 -33.95
C LEU A 66 5.72 -33.37 -35.09
N GLU A 67 4.78 -33.18 -36.02
CA GLU A 67 4.85 -32.12 -37.05
C GLU A 67 5.05 -30.72 -36.42
N LYS A 68 4.38 -30.44 -35.29
CA LYS A 68 4.49 -29.13 -34.60
C LYS A 68 5.72 -28.97 -33.71
N GLN A 69 6.37 -30.08 -33.33
CA GLN A 69 7.60 -30.10 -32.54
C GLN A 69 8.85 -30.25 -33.42
N HIS A 70 8.67 -30.56 -34.71
CA HIS A 70 9.73 -30.61 -35.69
C HIS A 70 10.31 -29.21 -35.92
N LYS A 71 11.53 -28.98 -35.39
CA LYS A 71 12.33 -27.83 -35.79
C LYS A 71 12.74 -28.04 -37.24
N HIS A 72 12.25 -27.20 -38.15
CA HIS A 72 12.74 -27.17 -39.51
C HIS A 72 14.11 -26.48 -39.53
N ASP A 73 15.12 -27.17 -40.05
CA ASP A 73 16.41 -26.55 -40.32
C ASP A 73 16.23 -25.42 -41.34
N LEU A 74 16.95 -24.32 -41.13
CA LEU A 74 16.92 -23.18 -42.05
C LEU A 74 17.71 -23.58 -43.29
N LEU A 75 17.00 -23.83 -44.40
CA LEU A 75 17.57 -24.12 -45.71
C LEU A 75 18.11 -22.83 -46.35
N THR A 76 19.14 -22.25 -45.75
CA THR A 76 19.87 -21.09 -46.29
C THR A 76 20.77 -21.50 -47.46
N GLU A 77 21.18 -20.50 -48.24
CA GLU A 77 22.30 -20.63 -49.18
C GLU A 77 23.61 -21.03 -48.46
N PRO A 78 24.64 -21.51 -49.18
CA PRO A 78 25.90 -21.97 -48.59
C PRO A 78 26.72 -20.90 -47.84
N ASP A 79 26.41 -19.62 -48.03
CA ASP A 79 26.97 -18.46 -47.31
C ASP A 79 26.14 -18.06 -46.08
N LEU A 80 25.12 -18.84 -45.73
CA LEU A 80 24.12 -18.56 -44.69
C LEU A 80 23.34 -17.24 -44.92
N GLY A 81 23.35 -16.71 -46.14
CA GLY A 81 22.80 -15.40 -46.49
C GLY A 81 23.72 -14.22 -46.16
N VAL A 82 24.98 -14.47 -45.79
CA VAL A 82 25.97 -13.44 -45.42
C VAL A 82 26.91 -13.18 -46.59
N THR A 83 26.47 -12.36 -47.55
CA THR A 83 27.26 -12.00 -48.73
C THR A 83 28.45 -11.10 -48.37
N ILE A 84 29.68 -11.56 -48.65
CA ILE A 84 30.91 -10.79 -48.38
C ILE A 84 31.21 -9.86 -49.57
N ASP A 85 31.04 -8.56 -49.38
CA ASP A 85 31.24 -7.53 -50.41
C ASP A 85 32.70 -7.03 -50.45
N LEU A 86 33.51 -7.66 -51.31
CA LEU A 86 34.90 -7.24 -51.55
C LEU A 86 35.04 -6.11 -52.60
N ILE A 87 33.92 -5.53 -53.06
CA ILE A 87 33.91 -4.52 -54.14
C ILE A 87 33.83 -3.11 -53.54
N ASN A 88 32.99 -2.89 -52.53
CA ASN A 88 32.85 -1.59 -51.88
C ASN A 88 33.65 -1.51 -50.55
N PRO A 89 34.73 -0.71 -50.47
CA PRO A 89 35.52 -0.59 -49.24
C PRO A 89 34.79 0.12 -48.10
N ASP A 90 33.74 0.89 -48.39
CA ASP A 90 32.96 1.58 -47.35
C ASP A 90 32.03 0.62 -46.58
N THR A 91 31.66 -0.54 -47.15
CA THR A 91 30.77 -1.54 -46.52
C THR A 91 31.31 -2.06 -45.18
N TYR A 92 32.64 -2.08 -44.99
CA TYR A 92 33.31 -2.55 -43.76
C TYR A 92 34.10 -1.44 -43.03
N ARG A 93 33.86 -0.17 -43.37
CA ARG A 93 34.65 0.95 -42.82
C ARG A 93 34.13 1.42 -41.46
N ILE A 94 34.73 0.90 -40.40
CA ILE A 94 34.40 1.26 -39.01
C ILE A 94 34.64 2.76 -38.75
N ASP A 95 33.61 3.46 -38.27
CA ASP A 95 33.71 4.82 -37.72
C ASP A 95 34.02 4.74 -36.20
N PRO A 96 35.10 5.36 -35.70
CA PRO A 96 35.46 5.34 -34.28
C PRO A 96 34.39 5.88 -33.31
N ASN A 97 33.39 6.63 -33.78
CA ASN A 97 32.31 7.17 -32.94
C ASN A 97 31.08 6.24 -32.80
N VAL A 98 31.02 5.13 -33.55
CA VAL A 98 29.89 4.20 -33.48
C VAL A 98 30.02 3.30 -32.25
N LEU A 99 29.08 3.46 -31.32
CA LEU A 99 28.89 2.53 -30.21
C LEU A 99 28.04 1.33 -30.66
N LEU A 100 28.27 0.18 -30.06
CA LEU A 100 27.48 -1.04 -30.29
C LEU A 100 26.07 -0.87 -29.69
N ASP A 101 25.04 -1.40 -30.37
CA ASP A 101 23.68 -1.40 -29.80
C ASP A 101 23.58 -2.45 -28.66
N PRO A 102 22.85 -2.18 -27.56
CA PRO A 102 22.67 -3.16 -26.49
C PRO A 102 22.04 -4.49 -26.92
N ALA A 103 21.30 -4.54 -28.03
CA ALA A 103 20.81 -5.79 -28.61
C ALA A 103 21.94 -6.60 -29.26
N ASP A 104 22.87 -5.94 -29.97
CA ASP A 104 24.04 -6.59 -30.57
C ASP A 104 25.05 -7.01 -29.49
N GLU A 105 25.27 -6.17 -28.47
CA GLU A 105 26.08 -6.52 -27.29
C GLU A 105 25.55 -7.79 -26.61
N LYS A 106 24.22 -7.95 -26.56
CA LYS A 106 23.58 -9.15 -26.01
C LYS A 106 23.78 -10.41 -26.86
N LEU A 107 24.05 -10.27 -28.16
CA LEU A 107 24.39 -11.39 -29.04
C LEU A 107 25.87 -11.80 -28.96
N LEU A 108 26.73 -10.95 -28.37
CA LEU A 108 28.14 -11.26 -28.08
C LEU A 108 28.32 -12.01 -26.73
N GLU A 109 27.28 -12.10 -25.90
CA GLU A 109 27.32 -12.95 -24.70
C GLU A 109 27.32 -14.44 -25.10
N GLU A 110 28.43 -15.14 -24.87
CA GLU A 110 28.42 -16.60 -24.84
C GLU A 110 27.40 -17.10 -23.80
N GLU A 111 26.68 -18.20 -24.08
CA GLU A 111 25.81 -18.85 -23.09
C GLU A 111 26.67 -19.55 -22.02
N ILE A 112 27.26 -18.76 -21.13
CA ILE A 112 27.84 -19.22 -19.88
C ILE A 112 26.71 -19.95 -19.14
N GLN A 113 26.79 -21.28 -19.10
CA GLN A 113 25.91 -22.11 -18.29
C GLN A 113 26.24 -21.91 -16.82
N ALA A 114 25.84 -20.73 -16.30
CA ALA A 114 25.84 -20.44 -14.89
C ALA A 114 25.07 -21.57 -14.19
N PRO A 115 25.69 -22.28 -13.23
CA PRO A 115 25.04 -23.41 -12.58
C PRO A 115 23.69 -22.96 -12.01
N THR A 116 22.68 -23.83 -12.07
CA THR A 116 21.22 -23.52 -12.07
C THR A 116 20.62 -22.91 -10.79
N SER A 117 21.49 -22.28 -9.99
CA SER A 117 21.32 -21.48 -8.78
C SER A 117 20.37 -20.28 -8.90
N SER A 118 19.86 -19.93 -10.09
CA SER A 118 18.77 -18.93 -10.23
C SER A 118 17.56 -19.28 -9.34
N LYS A 119 17.19 -20.57 -9.26
CA LYS A 119 16.14 -21.05 -8.33
C LYS A 119 16.55 -20.98 -6.85
N ARG A 120 17.85 -20.88 -6.55
CA ARG A 120 18.40 -20.79 -5.19
C ARG A 120 18.45 -19.33 -4.71
N SER A 121 18.94 -18.40 -5.54
CA SER A 121 18.97 -16.96 -5.21
C SER A 121 17.56 -16.42 -4.95
N GLN A 122 16.58 -16.81 -5.77
CA GLN A 122 15.14 -16.50 -5.57
C GLN A 122 14.58 -17.00 -4.22
N GLN A 123 15.19 -18.01 -3.60
CA GLN A 123 14.76 -18.51 -2.28
C GLN A 123 15.48 -17.78 -1.13
N HIS A 124 16.74 -17.39 -1.31
CA HIS A 124 17.49 -16.61 -0.31
C HIS A 124 16.96 -15.18 -0.12
N ALA A 125 16.25 -14.62 -1.10
CA ALA A 125 15.61 -13.31 -1.01
C ALA A 125 14.25 -13.30 -0.26
N LYS A 126 13.72 -14.48 0.15
CA LYS A 126 12.40 -14.56 0.79
C LYS A 126 12.43 -14.00 2.21
N VAL A 127 11.57 -13.03 2.50
CA VAL A 127 11.35 -12.51 3.86
C VAL A 127 10.64 -13.58 4.70
N VAL A 128 11.27 -13.98 5.80
CA VAL A 128 10.77 -15.01 6.72
C VAL A 128 10.61 -14.37 8.10
N PRO A 129 9.38 -14.19 8.64
CA PRO A 129 9.15 -13.35 9.82
C PRO A 129 9.90 -13.78 11.09
N TRP A 130 10.23 -15.07 11.24
CA TRP A 130 10.97 -15.61 12.37
C TRP A 130 12.50 -15.60 12.19
N MET A 131 13.01 -15.29 11.00
CA MET A 131 14.44 -15.31 10.67
C MET A 131 14.99 -13.88 10.55
N ARG A 132 15.65 -13.40 11.62
CA ARG A 132 16.34 -12.11 11.62
C ARG A 132 17.62 -12.17 10.78
N LYS A 133 18.03 -11.03 10.22
CA LYS A 133 19.36 -10.87 9.61
C LYS A 133 20.44 -10.98 10.68
N THR A 134 21.60 -11.53 10.32
CA THR A 134 22.78 -11.59 11.19
C THR A 134 23.37 -10.19 11.37
N GLU A 135 23.56 -9.78 12.63
CA GLU A 135 24.25 -8.54 12.98
C GLU A 135 25.72 -8.85 13.29
N TYR A 136 26.64 -8.06 12.74
CA TYR A 136 28.06 -8.16 13.05
C TYR A 136 28.39 -7.30 14.29
N ILE A 137 29.45 -7.69 15.03
CA ILE A 137 29.90 -6.95 16.21
C ILE A 137 30.63 -5.68 15.74
N SER A 138 29.96 -4.53 15.82
CA SER A 138 30.59 -3.21 15.66
C SER A 138 31.17 -2.71 16.99
N THR A 139 32.06 -1.72 16.90
CA THR A 139 32.66 -1.04 18.07
C THR A 139 31.68 -0.16 18.84
N GLU A 140 30.61 0.30 18.18
CA GLU A 140 29.57 1.19 18.71
C GLU A 140 28.36 0.44 19.29
N PHE A 141 28.62 -0.57 20.12
CA PHE A 141 27.61 -1.47 20.68
C PHE A 141 26.82 -0.82 21.84
N ASN A 142 25.93 0.13 21.55
CA ASN A 142 24.93 0.61 22.51
C ASN A 142 23.65 -0.25 22.44
N ARG A 143 23.64 -1.37 23.17
CA ARG A 143 22.41 -2.10 23.50
C ARG A 143 22.04 -1.87 24.96
N TYR A 144 20.74 -1.85 25.24
CA TYR A 144 20.15 -1.69 26.57
C TYR A 144 20.85 -2.56 27.63
N GLY A 145 21.48 -1.91 28.62
CA GLY A 145 22.13 -2.57 29.75
C GLY A 145 23.50 -1.99 30.09
N ILE A 146 23.51 -0.96 30.94
CA ILE A 146 24.70 -0.35 31.57
C ILE A 146 25.70 0.24 30.55
N SER A 147 25.66 1.56 30.40
CA SER A 147 26.73 2.33 29.78
C SER A 147 27.97 2.31 30.69
N ASN A 148 28.80 1.28 30.56
CA ASN A 148 30.18 1.34 31.04
C ASN A 148 30.94 2.34 30.16
N GLU A 149 30.84 3.63 30.52
CA GLU A 149 31.83 4.62 30.10
C GLU A 149 33.21 4.07 30.45
N LYS A 150 34.03 3.80 29.42
CA LYS A 150 35.44 3.51 29.66
C LYS A 150 36.09 4.83 30.11
N PRO A 151 36.56 4.96 31.36
CA PRO A 151 37.11 6.23 31.84
C PRO A 151 38.39 6.63 31.08
N GLU A 152 39.04 5.65 30.44
CA GLU A 152 40.32 5.73 29.73
C GLU A 152 40.30 6.64 28.48
N VAL A 153 39.13 7.09 27.99
CA VAL A 153 39.02 7.96 26.80
C VAL A 153 38.74 9.43 27.16
N LYS A 154 38.38 9.74 28.42
CA LYS A 154 38.04 11.11 28.88
C LYS A 154 39.24 11.89 29.45
N ILE A 155 40.35 11.95 28.70
CA ILE A 155 41.49 12.83 29.01
C ILE A 155 41.78 13.76 27.81
N GLY A 156 41.63 15.07 28.00
CA GLY A 156 42.08 16.11 27.07
C GLY A 156 40.98 16.93 26.40
N VAL A 157 40.07 16.30 25.64
CA VAL A 157 39.15 17.02 24.73
C VAL A 157 37.81 17.40 25.36
N SER A 158 37.06 16.44 25.92
CA SER A 158 35.69 16.66 26.42
C SER A 158 35.60 17.72 27.52
N VAL A 159 36.64 17.83 28.37
CA VAL A 159 36.69 18.79 29.47
C VAL A 159 36.74 20.23 28.98
N LYS A 160 37.44 20.50 27.86
CA LYS A 160 37.54 21.87 27.32
C LYS A 160 36.20 22.41 26.81
N GLN A 161 35.35 21.56 26.21
CA GLN A 161 34.04 22.01 25.72
C GLN A 161 33.10 22.39 26.86
N GLN A 162 33.05 21.60 27.93
CA GLN A 162 32.19 21.89 29.08
C GLN A 162 32.61 23.20 29.77
N PHE A 163 33.91 23.42 29.98
CA PHE A 163 34.38 24.68 30.56
C PHE A 163 34.18 25.90 29.64
N THR A 164 34.18 25.75 28.31
CA THR A 164 33.88 26.90 27.44
C THR A 164 32.43 27.37 27.52
N GLU A 165 31.46 26.49 27.73
CA GLU A 165 30.03 26.87 27.75
C GLU A 165 29.66 27.68 29.00
N GLU A 166 30.21 27.37 30.18
CA GLU A 166 29.95 28.11 31.42
C GLU A 166 30.61 29.49 31.49
N GLU A 167 31.66 29.76 30.70
CA GLU A 167 32.33 31.08 30.70
C GLU A 167 31.67 32.10 29.76
N ILE A 168 30.98 31.65 28.70
CA ILE A 168 30.39 32.51 27.66
C ILE A 168 29.30 33.45 28.20
N TYR A 169 28.60 33.08 29.28
CA TYR A 169 27.42 33.81 29.77
C TYR A 169 27.66 34.65 31.03
N LYS A 170 28.93 34.90 31.42
CA LYS A 170 29.26 35.63 32.66
C LYS A 170 29.12 37.16 32.55
N ASP A 171 29.24 37.71 31.36
CA ASP A 171 29.13 39.15 31.09
C ASP A 171 27.85 39.50 30.33
N ARG A 172 27.29 40.70 30.58
CA ARG A 172 26.04 41.18 30.00
C ARG A 172 26.13 41.36 28.49
N ASP A 173 27.23 41.90 27.98
CA ASP A 173 27.36 42.16 26.55
C ASP A 173 27.66 40.86 25.79
N SER A 174 28.33 39.89 26.44
CA SER A 174 28.44 38.50 25.97
C SER A 174 27.09 37.76 25.96
N GLN A 175 26.23 37.94 26.97
CA GLN A 175 24.86 37.41 26.99
C GLN A 175 24.02 37.98 25.83
N ILE A 176 24.06 39.30 25.61
CA ILE A 176 23.36 39.95 24.48
C ILE A 176 23.85 39.38 23.15
N THR A 177 25.17 39.32 22.95
CA THR A 177 25.78 38.76 21.74
C THR A 177 25.34 37.30 21.50
N ALA A 178 25.27 36.48 22.55
CA ALA A 178 24.81 35.09 22.44
C ALA A 178 23.31 34.98 22.13
N ILE A 179 22.47 35.86 22.67
CA ILE A 179 21.03 35.93 22.34
C ILE A 179 20.83 36.36 20.89
N GLU A 180 21.48 37.43 20.44
CA GLU A 180 21.41 37.89 19.04
C GLU A 180 21.89 36.80 18.07
N LYS A 181 22.95 36.07 18.44
CA LYS A 181 23.44 34.93 17.68
C LYS A 181 22.41 33.79 17.55
N THR A 182 21.57 33.49 18.56
CA THR A 182 20.55 32.43 18.37
C THR A 182 19.49 32.84 17.36
N PHE A 183 19.12 34.13 17.30
CA PHE A 183 18.23 34.64 16.26
C PHE A 183 18.87 34.63 14.86
N GLU A 184 20.19 34.84 14.74
CA GLU A 184 20.93 34.69 13.48
C GLU A 184 21.06 33.21 13.07
N ASP A 185 21.45 32.33 13.99
CA ASP A 185 21.63 30.89 13.74
C ASP A 185 20.30 30.21 13.36
N ALA A 186 19.17 30.63 13.94
CA ALA A 186 17.83 30.11 13.60
C ALA A 186 17.36 30.47 12.18
N GLN A 187 17.93 31.50 11.54
CA GLN A 187 17.60 31.89 10.17
C GLN A 187 18.42 31.12 9.10
N LYS A 188 19.39 30.30 9.51
CA LYS A 188 20.30 29.61 8.59
C LYS A 188 19.64 28.34 8.03
N SER A 189 19.82 28.09 6.74
CA SER A 189 19.17 26.99 6.02
C SER A 189 19.56 25.63 6.58
N ILE A 190 18.63 24.95 7.26
CA ILE A 190 18.82 23.60 7.78
C ILE A 190 18.89 22.61 6.61
N SER A 191 19.95 21.80 6.57
CA SER A 191 20.18 20.81 5.51
C SER A 191 20.24 19.36 6.03
N GLN A 192 20.83 19.16 7.21
CA GLN A 192 21.05 17.86 7.82
C GLN A 192 20.67 17.85 9.31
N HIS A 193 20.06 16.76 9.78
CA HIS A 193 19.85 16.53 11.21
C HIS A 193 21.18 16.23 11.92
N TYR A 194 21.50 16.99 12.98
CA TYR A 194 22.74 16.93 13.80
C TYR A 194 23.35 15.52 13.95
N SER A 195 22.62 14.55 14.53
CA SER A 195 23.12 13.18 14.76
C SER A 195 22.86 12.18 13.61
N LYS A 196 22.21 12.60 12.52
CA LYS A 196 21.69 11.71 11.45
C LYS A 196 21.74 12.40 10.08
N PRO A 197 22.91 12.51 9.43
CA PRO A 197 23.06 13.27 8.17
C PRO A 197 22.19 12.84 6.98
N ARG A 198 21.52 11.69 7.06
CA ARG A 198 20.56 11.20 6.05
C ARG A 198 19.12 11.69 6.25
N VAL A 199 18.85 12.48 7.28
CA VAL A 199 17.53 13.09 7.53
C VAL A 199 17.59 14.56 7.14
N THR A 200 16.85 14.90 6.09
CA THR A 200 16.61 16.27 5.61
C THR A 200 15.34 16.84 6.26
N PRO A 201 15.29 18.15 6.57
CA PRO A 201 14.03 18.79 6.97
C PRO A 201 13.03 18.79 5.79
N VAL A 202 11.74 18.77 6.12
CA VAL A 202 10.63 18.84 5.15
C VAL A 202 9.95 20.22 5.19
N GLU A 203 9.75 20.74 6.39
CA GLU A 203 9.07 22.01 6.67
C GLU A 203 9.78 22.70 7.84
N VAL A 204 9.74 24.04 7.86
CA VAL A 204 10.28 24.87 8.94
C VAL A 204 9.18 25.82 9.41
N MET A 205 8.60 25.51 10.57
CA MET A 205 7.59 26.35 11.22
C MET A 205 8.26 27.32 12.19
N PRO A 206 8.22 28.65 11.96
CA PRO A 206 8.71 29.63 12.92
C PRO A 206 7.77 29.73 14.13
N VAL A 207 8.34 30.09 15.28
CA VAL A 207 7.64 30.19 16.57
C VAL A 207 7.61 31.65 17.03
N PHE A 208 6.42 32.23 17.19
CA PHE A 208 6.22 33.65 17.53
C PHE A 208 5.32 33.84 18.77
N PRO A 209 5.44 34.93 19.55
CA PRO A 209 4.50 35.24 20.63
C PRO A 209 3.11 35.64 20.08
N ASP A 210 2.03 35.16 20.70
CA ASP A 210 0.67 35.34 20.16
C ASP A 210 -0.03 36.65 20.52
N PHE A 211 0.38 37.77 19.91
CA PHE A 211 -0.27 39.07 20.11
C PHE A 211 -1.78 39.12 19.78
N LYS A 212 -2.36 38.09 19.12
CA LYS A 212 -3.80 38.02 18.82
C LYS A 212 -4.61 37.39 19.96
N MET A 213 -4.11 36.32 20.59
CA MET A 213 -4.82 35.59 21.65
C MET A 213 -4.29 35.83 23.07
N TRP A 214 -3.19 36.58 23.25
CA TRP A 214 -2.71 37.03 24.57
C TRP A 214 -3.76 37.77 25.42
N ILE A 215 -4.81 38.33 24.81
CA ILE A 215 -5.93 38.97 25.52
C ILE A 215 -6.83 37.97 26.28
N ASN A 216 -6.79 36.68 25.93
CA ASN A 216 -7.64 35.64 26.51
C ASN A 216 -6.86 34.83 27.54
N PRO A 217 -7.19 34.90 28.86
CA PRO A 217 -6.51 34.12 29.88
C PRO A 217 -6.79 32.62 29.70
N CYS A 218 -5.80 31.87 29.22
CA CYS A 218 -5.91 30.43 29.01
C CYS A 218 -5.52 29.66 30.28
N ALA A 219 -6.33 28.66 30.62
CA ALA A 219 -6.09 27.77 31.76
C ALA A 219 -6.21 26.30 31.35
N GLN A 220 -5.29 25.46 31.84
CA GLN A 220 -5.31 24.02 31.57
C GLN A 220 -6.08 23.33 32.69
N VAL A 221 -7.19 22.66 32.32
CA VAL A 221 -7.86 21.70 33.19
C VAL A 221 -7.29 20.31 32.90
N ILE A 222 -6.82 19.62 33.93
CA ILE A 222 -6.40 18.21 33.87
C ILE A 222 -7.40 17.39 34.69
N PHE A 223 -8.03 16.42 34.05
CA PHE A 223 -8.89 15.42 34.72
C PHE A 223 -8.06 14.19 35.09
N ASP A 224 -8.37 13.57 36.23
CA ASP A 224 -7.76 12.33 36.71
C ASP A 224 -8.24 11.09 35.95
N SER A 225 -9.48 11.12 35.48
CA SER A 225 -10.10 10.14 34.58
C SER A 225 -10.61 10.83 33.31
N ASP A 226 -10.55 10.14 32.18
CA ASP A 226 -11.17 10.59 30.92
C ASP A 226 -12.61 11.03 31.17
N PRO A 227 -13.00 12.30 30.89
CA PRO A 227 -14.33 12.83 31.18
C PRO A 227 -15.42 12.33 30.20
N ALA A 228 -15.05 11.73 29.07
CA ALA A 228 -15.99 11.30 28.03
C ALA A 228 -17.00 10.24 28.54
N PRO A 229 -18.19 10.14 27.92
CA PRO A 229 -19.10 9.00 28.12
C PRO A 229 -18.46 7.72 27.60
N LYS A 230 -18.46 6.66 28.42
CA LYS A 230 -17.81 5.37 28.09
C LYS A 230 -18.42 4.66 26.87
N ASP A 231 -19.63 5.06 26.48
CA ASP A 231 -20.39 4.49 25.37
C ASP A 231 -20.08 5.18 24.01
N THR A 232 -19.39 6.33 24.00
CA THR A 232 -19.08 7.10 22.79
C THR A 232 -17.59 7.00 22.45
N SER A 233 -17.25 6.56 21.24
CA SER A 233 -15.86 6.33 20.82
C SER A 233 -15.35 7.35 19.78
N GLY A 234 -14.09 7.75 19.92
CA GLY A 234 -13.34 8.46 18.87
C GLY A 234 -13.83 9.88 18.58
N ALA A 235 -13.97 10.22 17.30
CA ALA A 235 -14.22 11.59 16.84
C ALA A 235 -15.49 12.23 17.45
N ALA A 236 -16.57 11.46 17.63
CA ALA A 236 -17.80 11.95 18.25
C ALA A 236 -17.61 12.33 19.73
N ALA A 237 -16.73 11.63 20.46
CA ALA A 237 -16.39 12.01 21.83
C ALA A 237 -15.56 13.31 21.84
N LEU A 238 -14.65 13.51 20.88
CA LEU A 238 -13.88 14.75 20.74
C LEU A 238 -14.77 15.96 20.39
N GLU A 239 -15.78 15.77 19.54
CA GLU A 239 -16.80 16.77 19.20
C GLU A 239 -17.71 17.11 20.38
N MET A 240 -18.10 16.12 21.20
CA MET A 240 -18.82 16.35 22.46
C MET A 240 -17.96 17.10 23.49
N MET A 241 -16.66 16.77 23.58
CA MET A 241 -15.73 17.40 24.53
C MET A 241 -15.34 18.83 24.14
N SER A 242 -15.23 19.15 22.85
CA SER A 242 -14.91 20.52 22.39
C SER A 242 -16.05 21.51 22.62
N GLN A 243 -17.29 21.02 22.73
CA GLN A 243 -18.49 21.79 23.06
C GLN A 243 -18.88 21.70 24.54
N ALA A 244 -18.09 21.01 25.39
CA ALA A 244 -18.39 20.83 26.79
C ALA A 244 -18.16 22.12 27.61
N MET A 245 -19.01 22.35 28.62
CA MET A 245 -18.88 23.50 29.51
C MET A 245 -18.42 23.08 30.90
N ILE A 246 -17.60 23.93 31.53
CA ILE A 246 -17.07 23.74 32.89
C ILE A 246 -17.60 24.89 33.74
N ARG A 247 -18.28 24.59 34.86
CA ARG A 247 -18.80 25.62 35.77
C ARG A 247 -18.52 25.27 37.23
N GLY A 248 -17.95 26.23 37.95
CA GLY A 248 -17.89 26.17 39.40
C GLY A 248 -19.28 26.31 40.00
N MET A 249 -19.63 25.39 40.90
CA MET A 249 -20.84 25.42 41.73
C MET A 249 -20.44 25.40 43.20
N MET A 250 -21.35 25.84 44.06
CA MET A 250 -21.18 25.88 45.51
C MET A 250 -22.44 25.31 46.12
N ASP A 251 -22.28 24.28 46.93
CA ASP A 251 -23.39 23.58 47.60
C ASP A 251 -23.96 24.41 48.76
N GLU A 252 -25.12 24.04 49.30
CA GLU A 252 -25.75 24.71 50.45
C GLU A 252 -24.87 24.63 51.72
N GLU A 253 -24.02 23.60 51.82
CA GLU A 253 -22.99 23.45 52.87
C GLU A 253 -21.74 24.35 52.66
N GLY A 254 -21.66 25.05 51.52
CA GLY A 254 -20.54 25.93 51.16
C GLY A 254 -19.36 25.23 50.46
N ASN A 255 -19.47 23.93 50.18
CA ASN A 255 -18.45 23.17 49.45
C ASN A 255 -18.42 23.62 47.97
N GLN A 256 -17.23 23.99 47.46
CA GLN A 256 -17.04 24.42 46.07
C GLN A 256 -16.55 23.27 45.18
N PHE A 257 -17.34 22.91 44.18
CA PHE A 257 -17.04 21.84 43.23
C PHE A 257 -17.17 22.32 41.78
N VAL A 258 -16.63 21.55 40.84
CA VAL A 258 -16.67 21.87 39.41
C VAL A 258 -17.54 20.85 38.70
N ALA A 259 -18.67 21.32 38.17
CA ALA A 259 -19.57 20.52 37.35
C ALA A 259 -19.13 20.55 35.88
N TYR A 260 -19.02 19.37 35.28
CA TYR A 260 -18.69 19.17 33.87
C TYR A 260 -19.98 18.87 33.09
N PHE A 261 -20.28 19.72 32.11
CA PHE A 261 -21.52 19.68 31.33
C PHE A 261 -21.26 19.24 29.89
N LEU A 262 -21.97 18.19 29.46
CA LEU A 262 -21.94 17.73 28.08
C LEU A 262 -23.21 18.18 27.32
N PRO A 263 -23.11 18.52 26.02
CA PRO A 263 -24.28 18.80 25.20
C PRO A 263 -25.12 17.53 24.99
N VAL A 264 -26.44 17.70 24.89
CA VAL A 264 -27.33 16.62 24.42
C VAL A 264 -27.15 16.43 22.91
N GLU A 265 -27.45 15.25 22.36
CA GLU A 265 -27.35 15.00 20.91
C GLU A 265 -28.14 16.00 20.05
N GLU A 266 -29.28 16.50 20.55
CA GLU A 266 -30.08 17.52 19.87
C GLU A 266 -29.35 18.86 19.82
N THR A 267 -28.75 19.26 20.95
CA THR A 267 -27.86 20.42 21.07
C THR A 267 -26.67 20.31 20.11
N LEU A 268 -26.03 19.13 20.02
CA LEU A 268 -24.90 18.91 19.11
C LEU A 268 -25.34 19.01 17.63
N LYS A 269 -26.54 18.52 17.28
CA LYS A 269 -27.14 18.67 15.94
C LYS A 269 -27.47 20.14 15.61
N LYS A 270 -27.87 20.95 16.59
CA LYS A 270 -28.03 22.42 16.42
C LYS A 270 -26.68 23.10 16.21
N ARG A 271 -25.73 22.88 17.14
CA ARG A 271 -24.35 23.40 17.08
C ARG A 271 -23.65 23.12 15.75
N LYS A 272 -23.90 21.94 15.17
CA LYS A 272 -23.40 21.59 13.83
C LYS A 272 -24.06 22.42 12.71
N ARG A 273 -25.37 22.66 12.76
CA ARG A 273 -26.05 23.57 11.82
C ARG A 273 -25.51 24.99 11.95
N ASP A 274 -25.38 25.49 13.18
CA ASP A 274 -24.84 26.84 13.45
C ASP A 274 -23.44 27.00 12.83
N GLN A 275 -22.60 25.97 12.95
CA GLN A 275 -21.26 25.91 12.33
C GLN A 275 -21.30 25.78 10.79
N GLU A 276 -22.30 25.12 10.22
CA GLU A 276 -22.53 25.07 8.76
C GLU A 276 -23.11 26.38 8.20
N GLU A 277 -23.78 27.19 9.04
CA GLU A 277 -24.36 28.51 8.72
C GLU A 277 -23.44 29.70 9.12
N GLU A 278 -22.23 29.42 9.61
CA GLU A 278 -21.22 30.39 10.10
C GLU A 278 -21.74 31.36 11.19
N MET A 279 -22.65 30.86 12.05
CA MET A 279 -23.24 31.59 13.17
C MET A 279 -22.76 31.07 14.53
N ASP A 280 -22.46 31.97 15.48
CA ASP A 280 -22.02 31.56 16.82
C ASP A 280 -23.11 30.81 17.59
N TYR A 281 -24.34 31.31 17.62
CA TYR A 281 -25.54 30.70 18.20
C TYR A 281 -26.79 31.25 17.51
N ALA A 282 -27.78 30.41 17.20
CA ALA A 282 -29.07 30.84 16.70
C ALA A 282 -29.92 31.47 17.84
N PRO A 283 -30.47 32.70 17.68
CA PRO A 283 -31.08 33.44 18.79
C PRO A 283 -32.43 32.87 19.28
N ASP A 284 -33.13 32.09 18.44
CA ASP A 284 -34.41 31.47 18.76
C ASP A 284 -34.27 30.02 19.30
N ASP A 285 -33.06 29.45 19.30
CA ASP A 285 -32.85 28.02 19.54
C ASP A 285 -32.28 27.77 20.96
N VAL A 286 -32.90 26.84 21.71
CA VAL A 286 -32.46 26.48 23.09
C VAL A 286 -31.44 25.36 23.05
N TYR A 287 -30.31 25.53 23.74
CA TYR A 287 -29.19 24.59 23.77
C TYR A 287 -29.12 23.89 25.14
N ASP A 288 -29.58 22.63 25.20
CA ASP A 288 -29.61 21.86 26.45
C ASP A 288 -28.27 21.16 26.73
N TYR A 289 -27.79 21.31 27.97
CA TYR A 289 -26.59 20.67 28.48
C TYR A 289 -26.91 19.90 29.76
N LYS A 290 -26.34 18.71 29.92
CA LYS A 290 -26.53 17.86 31.10
C LYS A 290 -25.23 17.76 31.88
N ILE A 291 -25.34 17.82 33.21
CA ILE A 291 -24.22 17.49 34.09
C ILE A 291 -23.84 16.03 33.87
N ALA A 292 -22.56 15.80 33.61
CA ALA A 292 -22.01 14.47 33.30
C ALA A 292 -21.17 13.95 34.46
N ARG A 293 -20.36 14.81 35.10
CA ARG A 293 -19.58 14.52 36.31
C ARG A 293 -19.38 15.76 37.18
N GLU A 294 -18.98 15.51 38.42
CA GLU A 294 -18.63 16.49 39.44
C GLU A 294 -17.19 16.23 39.89
N TYR A 295 -16.39 17.29 39.92
CA TYR A 295 -14.96 17.23 40.23
C TYR A 295 -14.62 18.10 41.44
N ASN A 296 -13.74 17.60 42.30
CA ASN A 296 -12.99 18.45 43.21
C ASN A 296 -11.92 19.18 42.41
N TRP A 297 -11.62 20.43 42.74
CA TRP A 297 -10.68 21.26 41.99
C TRP A 297 -9.54 21.77 42.87
N ASN A 298 -8.32 21.76 42.33
CA ASN A 298 -7.15 22.36 42.95
C ASN A 298 -6.53 23.39 42.00
N VAL A 299 -6.44 24.65 42.46
CA VAL A 299 -5.89 25.76 41.68
C VAL A 299 -4.40 25.91 41.95
N LYS A 300 -3.59 25.92 40.89
CA LYS A 300 -2.20 26.39 40.91
C LYS A 300 -2.07 27.58 39.98
N ASN A 301 -1.59 28.69 40.54
CA ASN A 301 -1.41 29.98 39.87
C ASN A 301 0.07 30.39 40.04
N LYS A 302 0.58 31.36 39.26
CA LYS A 302 1.95 31.91 39.35
C LYS A 302 2.40 32.27 40.78
N ALA A 303 1.47 32.61 41.68
CA ALA A 303 1.75 32.88 43.10
C ALA A 303 1.89 31.63 44.01
N SER A 304 1.63 30.42 43.50
CA SER A 304 1.71 29.16 44.26
C SER A 304 3.15 28.66 44.35
N LYS A 305 3.59 28.24 45.55
CA LYS A 305 4.95 27.68 45.74
C LYS A 305 5.10 26.38 44.94
N GLY A 306 6.07 26.35 44.02
CA GLY A 306 6.26 25.24 43.08
C GLY A 306 5.39 25.35 41.83
N TYR A 307 5.03 26.56 41.41
CA TYR A 307 4.54 26.81 40.05
C TYR A 307 5.69 26.67 39.05
N GLU A 308 5.47 25.88 38.01
CA GLU A 308 6.35 25.79 36.84
C GLU A 308 5.74 26.67 35.73
N GLU A 309 6.54 27.54 35.12
CA GLU A 309 6.11 28.33 33.97
C GLU A 309 5.83 27.41 32.78
N ASN A 310 4.55 27.25 32.46
CA ASN A 310 4.09 26.41 31.35
C ASN A 310 3.71 27.33 30.18
N TYR A 311 4.16 26.96 28.98
CA TYR A 311 3.81 27.63 27.73
C TYR A 311 3.01 26.65 26.86
N PHE A 312 2.01 27.14 26.13
CA PHE A 312 1.26 26.34 25.17
C PHE A 312 1.43 26.87 23.76
N PHE A 313 1.44 25.94 22.79
CA PHE A 313 1.63 26.25 21.38
C PHE A 313 0.31 26.16 20.62
N ILE A 314 0.01 27.19 19.83
CA ILE A 314 -1.14 27.27 18.93
C ILE A 314 -0.60 27.13 17.50
N PHE A 315 -1.05 26.10 16.79
CA PHE A 315 -0.77 25.92 15.37
C PHE A 315 -1.85 26.65 14.57
N ARG A 316 -1.46 27.64 13.75
CA ARG A 316 -2.34 28.30 12.79
C ARG A 316 -1.93 27.89 11.38
N GLU A 317 -2.81 27.18 10.69
CA GLU A 317 -2.58 26.76 9.31
C GLU A 317 -2.27 27.98 8.42
N GLY A 318 -1.06 28.02 7.86
CA GLY A 318 -0.58 29.11 6.98
C GLY A 318 -0.02 30.38 7.65
N ASP A 319 -0.28 30.64 8.93
CA ASP A 319 0.20 31.84 9.65
C ASP A 319 1.47 31.53 10.49
N GLY A 320 1.55 30.32 11.08
CA GLY A 320 2.73 29.81 11.79
C GLY A 320 2.42 29.12 13.13
N VAL A 321 3.46 28.86 13.93
CA VAL A 321 3.31 28.40 15.31
C VAL A 321 3.40 29.59 16.24
N TYR A 322 2.44 29.71 17.15
CA TYR A 322 2.43 30.76 18.16
C TYR A 322 2.57 30.18 19.56
N TYR A 323 3.22 30.90 20.47
CA TYR A 323 3.27 30.55 21.88
C TYR A 323 2.61 31.60 22.77
N ASN A 324 2.01 31.13 23.85
CA ASN A 324 1.42 31.96 24.91
C ASN A 324 1.70 31.33 26.27
N GLU A 325 1.75 32.15 27.31
CA GLU A 325 1.88 31.70 28.69
C GLU A 325 0.59 31.04 29.16
N LEU A 326 0.71 29.93 29.87
CA LEU A 326 -0.38 29.38 30.68
C LEU A 326 -0.31 30.02 32.07
N GLU A 327 -1.36 30.75 32.47
CA GLU A 327 -1.36 31.48 33.74
C GLU A 327 -1.89 30.67 34.92
N THR A 328 -2.82 29.75 34.66
CA THR A 328 -3.49 28.97 35.70
C THR A 328 -3.64 27.51 35.28
N ARG A 329 -3.41 26.61 36.24
CA ARG A 329 -3.60 25.17 36.07
C ARG A 329 -4.61 24.67 37.09
N TYR A 330 -5.63 23.98 36.62
CA TYR A 330 -6.65 23.32 37.43
C TYR A 330 -6.45 21.81 37.39
N SER A 331 -6.26 21.20 38.56
CA SER A 331 -6.35 19.74 38.69
C SER A 331 -7.76 19.39 39.14
N ALA A 332 -8.48 18.64 38.32
CA ALA A 332 -9.82 18.13 38.59
C ALA A 332 -9.74 16.64 38.99
N THR A 333 -10.33 16.27 40.13
CA THR A 333 -10.37 14.88 40.62
C THR A 333 -11.81 14.41 40.86
N ASP A 334 -12.20 13.34 40.17
CA ASP A 334 -13.53 12.72 40.29
C ASP A 334 -13.81 12.33 41.76
N PHE A 335 -15.00 12.63 42.30
CA PHE A 335 -15.33 12.36 43.71
C PHE A 335 -15.15 10.89 44.10
N LEU A 336 -15.41 9.97 43.17
CA LEU A 336 -15.22 8.53 43.35
C LEU A 336 -13.73 8.16 43.49
N THR A 337 -12.84 8.79 42.72
CA THR A 337 -11.38 8.58 42.82
C THR A 337 -10.82 9.15 44.13
N SER A 338 -11.35 10.30 44.55
CA SER A 338 -11.01 10.94 45.84
C SER A 338 -11.29 10.00 47.02
N LEU A 339 -12.52 9.46 47.10
CA LEU A 339 -12.92 8.48 48.12
C LEU A 339 -12.08 7.20 48.08
N ALA A 340 -11.77 6.67 46.90
CA ALA A 340 -10.91 5.49 46.76
C ALA A 340 -9.47 5.73 47.26
N THR A 341 -8.93 6.93 47.01
CA THR A 341 -7.57 7.30 47.43
C THR A 341 -7.49 7.55 48.94
N LEU A 342 -8.51 8.19 49.52
CA LEU A 342 -8.65 8.33 50.98
C LEU A 342 -8.81 6.97 51.68
N ALA A 343 -9.60 6.05 51.11
CA ALA A 343 -9.74 4.69 51.62
C ALA A 343 -8.43 3.88 51.55
N ALA A 344 -7.65 4.04 50.46
CA ALA A 344 -6.35 3.39 50.32
C ALA A 344 -5.32 3.90 51.35
N HIS A 345 -5.39 5.17 51.75
CA HIS A 345 -4.57 5.73 52.83
C HIS A 345 -5.04 5.33 54.25
N LEU A 346 -6.19 4.65 54.37
CA LEU A 346 -6.81 4.22 55.62
C LEU A 346 -6.90 2.68 55.79
N GLN A 347 -6.15 1.90 55.00
CA GLN A 347 -5.97 0.48 55.32
C GLN A 347 -5.09 0.31 56.59
N PRO A 348 -5.48 -0.58 57.52
CA PRO A 348 -4.93 -0.57 58.88
C PRO A 348 -3.52 -1.17 58.97
N LEU A 349 -2.68 -0.54 59.81
CA LEU A 349 -1.44 -1.10 60.34
C LEU A 349 -1.70 -2.48 60.96
N HIS A 350 -1.30 -3.55 60.28
CA HIS A 350 -1.30 -4.89 60.83
C HIS A 350 -0.25 -4.98 61.95
N LEU A 351 -0.69 -5.22 63.19
CA LEU A 351 0.22 -5.61 64.26
C LEU A 351 0.82 -6.98 63.90
N GLY A 352 2.13 -7.01 63.66
CA GLY A 352 2.88 -8.25 63.54
C GLY A 352 2.94 -8.94 64.90
N SER A 353 2.20 -10.04 65.07
CA SER A 353 2.46 -10.96 66.19
C SER A 353 3.86 -11.54 66.01
N GLN A 354 4.71 -11.39 67.02
CA GLN A 354 5.88 -12.25 67.18
C GLN A 354 5.41 -13.66 67.62
N GLY A 355 6.32 -14.63 67.53
CA GLY A 355 6.15 -15.99 68.04
C GLY A 355 6.99 -16.25 69.29
#